data_AF-A0A561E4D9-F1
#
_entry.id   AF-A0A561E4D9-F1
#
_cell.length_a   1.000
_cell.length_b   1.000
_cell.length_c   1.000
_cell.angle_alpha   90.00
_cell.angle_beta   90.00
_cell.angle_gamma   90.00
#
_symmetry.space_group_name_H-M   'P 1'
#
loop_
_entity.id
_entity.type
_entity.pdbx_description
1 polymer ?
#
loop_
_entity_poly.entity_id
_entity_poly.type
_entity_poly.pdbx_seq_one_letter_code
_entity_poly.pdbx_strand_id
1 'polypeptide(L)' 'MTLRLSEQDEQTLAELAASEGVSRQEATVRAIREAAARRGHELQVRELSARARERYAEVLERLGE' A
#
# COMPACT_ATOMS: atom_id res chain seq x y z
N MET A 1 -3.34 13.64 -17.80
CA MET A 1 -2.12 12.82 -17.57
C MET A 1 -2.12 11.70 -18.60
N THR A 2 -0.98 11.39 -19.20
CA THR A 2 -0.81 10.29 -20.16
C THR A 2 0.18 9.28 -19.59
N LEU A 3 -0.23 8.02 -19.52
CA LEU A 3 0.61 6.90 -19.08
C LEU A 3 0.99 6.07 -20.31
N ARG A 4 2.22 5.56 -20.32
CA ARG A 4 2.62 4.53 -21.30
C ARG A 4 2.47 3.18 -20.60
N LEU A 5 1.45 2.44 -21.00
CA LEU A 5 1.12 1.14 -20.43
C LEU A 5 1.43 0.05 -21.44
N SER A 6 1.71 -1.16 -20.96
CA SER A 6 1.68 -2.34 -21.83
C SER A 6 0.23 -2.64 -22.23
N GLU A 7 0.02 -3.40 -23.31
CA GLU A 7 -1.33 -3.83 -23.73
C GLU A 7 -2.05 -4.59 -22.60
N GLN A 8 -1.30 -5.40 -21.84
CA GLN A 8 -1.83 -6.14 -20.69
C GLN A 8 -2.28 -5.21 -19.56
N ASP A 9 -1.51 -4.17 -19.25
CA ASP A 9 -1.87 -3.20 -18.22
C ASP A 9 -3.07 -2.34 -18.65
N GLU A 10 -3.17 -1.99 -19.94
CA GLU A 10 -4.33 -1.29 -20.47
C GLU A 10 -5.61 -2.12 -20.34
N GLN A 11 -5.54 -3.41 -20.65
CA GLN A 11 -6.66 -4.33 -20.51
C GLN A 11 -7.07 -4.48 -19.04
N THR A 12 -6.09 -4.67 -18.15
CA THR A 12 -6.32 -4.78 -16.70
C THR A 12 -6.99 -3.52 -16.16
N LEU A 13 -6.51 -2.33 -16.55
CA LEU A 13 -7.11 -1.05 -16.14
C LEU A 13 -8.53 -0.88 -16.70
N ALA A 14 -8.79 -1.34 -17.92
CA ALA A 14 -10.12 -1.29 -18.52
C ALA A 14 -11.12 -2.17 -17.76
N GLU A 15 -10.73 -3.39 -17.41
CA GLU A 15 -11.53 -4.32 -16.63
C GLU A 15 -11.80 -3.79 -15.22
N LEU A 16 -10.77 -3.26 -14.55
CA LEU A 16 -10.90 -2.62 -13.24
C LEU A 16 -11.91 -1.46 -13.29
N ALA A 17 -11.72 -0.53 -14.22
CA ALA A 17 -12.61 0.62 -14.40
C ALA A 17 -14.06 0.20 -14.70
N ALA A 18 -14.25 -0.83 -15.54
CA ALA A 18 -15.57 -1.37 -15.86
C ALA A 18 -16.24 -2.01 -14.63
N SER A 19 -15.51 -2.81 -13.86
CA SER A 19 -16.02 -3.45 -12.65
C SER A 19 -16.42 -2.45 -11.56
N GLU A 20 -15.70 -1.33 -11.46
CA GLU A 20 -15.99 -0.25 -10.52
C GLU A 20 -17.00 0.78 -11.05
N GLY A 21 -17.38 0.71 -12.34
CA GLY A 21 -18.30 1.64 -12.97
C GLY A 21 -17.75 3.07 -13.08
N VAL A 22 -16.43 3.23 -13.21
CA VAL A 22 -15.75 4.53 -13.27
C VAL A 22 -14.93 4.71 -14.55
N SER A 23 -14.41 5.91 -14.78
CA SER A 23 -13.47 6.14 -15.88
C SER A 23 -12.11 5.50 -15.60
N ARG A 24 -11.35 5.18 -16.66
CA ARG A 24 -9.97 4.67 -16.51
C ARG A 24 -9.08 5.63 -15.73
N GLN A 25 -9.27 6.93 -15.89
CA GLN A 25 -8.53 7.95 -15.17
C GLN A 25 -8.84 7.92 -13.66
N GLU A 26 -10.12 7.80 -13.29
CA GLU A 26 -10.52 7.68 -11.89
C GLU A 26 -10.01 6.39 -11.26
N ALA A 27 -10.17 5.24 -11.95
CA ALA A 27 -9.61 3.96 -11.49
C ALA A 27 -8.09 4.04 -11.26
N THR A 28 -7.37 4.72 -12.16
CA THR A 28 -5.92 4.96 -12.02
C THR A 28 -5.61 5.76 -10.76
N VAL A 29 -6.27 6.90 -10.55
CA VAL A 29 -6.03 7.77 -9.39
C VAL A 29 -6.37 7.06 -8.08
N ARG A 30 -7.47 6.31 -8.07
CA ARG A 30 -7.91 5.51 -6.92
C ARG A 30 -6.90 4.42 -6.58
N ALA A 31 -6.47 3.63 -7.57
CA ALA A 31 -5.47 2.59 -7.38
C ALA A 31 -4.15 3.15 -6.82
N ILE A 32 -3.70 4.33 -7.29
CA ILE A 32 -2.52 5.01 -6.75
C ILE A 32 -2.72 5.40 -5.29
N ARG A 33 -3.87 6.00 -4.94
CA ARG A 33 -4.18 6.40 -3.55
C ARG A 33 -4.25 5.20 -2.62
N GLU A 34 -4.89 4.13 -3.05
CA GLU A 34 -4.97 2.90 -2.26
C GLU A 34 -3.60 2.24 -2.07
N ALA A 35 -2.80 2.17 -3.13
CA ALA A 35 -1.43 1.65 -3.04
C ALA A 35 -0.58 2.50 -2.09
N ALA A 36 -0.72 3.82 -2.14
CA ALA A 36 -0.05 4.73 -1.22
C ALA A 36 -0.53 4.54 0.23
N ALA A 37 -1.84 4.39 0.46
CA ALA A 37 -2.41 4.16 1.79
C ALA A 37 -1.94 2.83 2.38
N ARG A 38 -1.93 1.74 1.60
CA ARG A 38 -1.40 0.43 2.02
C ARG A 38 0.06 0.52 2.43
N ARG A 39 0.91 1.14 1.59
CA ARG A 39 2.34 1.33 1.88
C ARG A 39 2.58 2.24 3.07
N GLY A 40 1.82 3.33 3.20
CA GLY A 40 1.90 4.24 4.34
C GLY A 40 1.56 3.53 5.66
N HIS A 41 0.51 2.72 5.66
CA HIS A 41 0.14 1.91 6.82
C HIS A 41 1.22 0.90 7.21
N GLU A 42 1.80 0.17 6.24
CA GLU A 42 2.89 -0.77 6.49
C GLU A 42 4.14 -0.08 7.07
N LEU A 43 4.51 1.08 6.52
CA LEU A 43 5.64 1.87 7.02
C LEU A 43 5.37 2.34 8.45
N GLN A 44 4.16 2.81 8.74
CA GLN A 44 3.76 3.26 10.07
C GLN A 44 3.77 2.11 11.08
N VAL A 45 3.26 0.92 10.71
CA VAL A 45 3.31 -0.28 11.57
C VAL A 45 4.75 -0.69 11.84
N ARG A 46 5.63 -0.68 10.83
CA ARG A 46 7.06 -1.00 11.00
C ARG A 46 7.74 -0.01 11.93
N GLU A 47 7.50 1.29 11.77
CA GLU A 47 8.10 2.33 12.60
C GLU A 47 7.61 2.22 14.06
N LEU A 48 6.31 2.05 14.29
CA LEU A 48 5.76 1.87 15.63
C LEU A 48 6.29 0.57 16.28
N SER A 49 6.42 -0.51 15.50
CA SER A 49 6.99 -1.77 15.98
C SER A 49 8.47 -1.63 16.35
N ALA A 50 9.26 -0.89 15.57
CA ALA A 50 10.65 -0.61 15.88
C ALA A 50 10.80 0.17 17.19
N ARG A 51 10.01 1.25 17.35
CA ARG A 51 9.98 2.05 18.58
C ARG A 51 9.54 1.24 19.80
N ALA A 52 8.55 0.35 19.65
CA ALA A 52 8.09 -0.51 20.73
C ALA A 52 9.16 -1.53 21.14
N ARG A 53 9.85 -2.15 20.17
CA ARG A 53 10.96 -3.08 20.44
C ARG A 53 12.11 -2.41 21.15
N GLU A 54 12.48 -1.20 20.73
CA GLU A 54 13.52 -0.41 21.42
C GLU A 54 13.09 -0.07 22.85
N ARG A 55 11.85 0.40 23.05
CA ARG A 55 11.32 0.77 24.36
C ARG A 55 11.25 -0.40 25.35
N TYR A 56 10.93 -1.60 24.87
CA TYR A 56 10.76 -2.78 25.72
C TYR A 56 11.92 -3.78 25.58
N ALA A 57 13.03 -3.40 24.95
CA ALA A 57 14.16 -4.28 24.67
C ALA A 57 14.64 -5.00 25.94
N GLU A 58 14.89 -4.23 27.00
CA GLU A 58 15.38 -4.74 28.29
C GLU A 58 14.36 -5.65 28.99
N VAL A 59 13.06 -5.37 28.85
CA VAL A 59 12.00 -6.21 29.42
C VAL A 59 11.88 -7.52 28.65
N LEU A 60 11.96 -7.46 27.32
CA LEU A 60 11.90 -8.63 26.45
C LEU A 60 13.13 -9.54 26.63
N GLU A 61 14.30 -8.97 26.84
CA GLU A 61 15.54 -9.70 27.16
C GLU A 61 15.39 -10.48 28.47
N ARG A 62 14.87 -9.83 29.51
CA ARG A 62 14.63 -10.47 30.82
C ARG A 62 13.50 -11.51 30.85
N LEU A 63 12.57 -11.46 29.90
CA LEU A 63 11.49 -12.45 29.77
C LEU A 63 11.87 -13.64 28.87
N GLY A 64 12.99 -13.55 28.15
CA GLY A 64 13.52 -14.62 27.31
C GLY A 64 14.53 -15.54 27.99
N GLU A 65 14.99 -15.18 29.19
CA GLU A 65 15.75 -16.03 30.13
C GLU A 65 14.82 -17.02 30.86
#